data_AF-A0A7C6BY52-F1
#
_entry.id   AF-A0A7C6BY52-F1
#
_cell.length_a   1.000
_cell.length_b   1.000
_cell.length_c   1.000
_cell.angle_alpha   90.00
_cell.angle_beta   90.00
_cell.angle_gamma   90.00
#
_symmetry.space_group_name_H-M   'P 1'
#
loop_
_entity.id
_entity.type
_entity.pdbx_description
1 polymer ?
#
loop_
_entity_poly.entity_id
_entity_poly.type
_entity_poly.pdbx_seq_one_letter_code
_entity_poly.pdbx_strand_id
1 'polypeptide(L)' 'IFLDRSPDAIIQDIENSSRPLLADDKSHLFTLYEQRIELYRKYADLIIVNNQPIENVCQSIIDQISA' A
#
# COMPACT_ATOMS: atom_id res chain seq x y z
N ILE A 1 -11.18 3.76 2.40
CA ILE A 1 -10.55 2.41 2.34
C ILE A 1 -9.04 2.56 2.19
N PHE A 2 -8.25 1.86 3.00
CA PHE A 2 -6.79 1.78 2.92
C PHE A 2 -6.35 0.33 2.64
N LEU A 3 -5.47 0.16 1.66
CA LEU A 3 -4.84 -1.12 1.36
C LEU A 3 -3.50 -1.21 2.11
N ASP A 4 -3.47 -1.96 3.21
CA ASP A 4 -2.28 -2.09 4.05
C ASP A 4 -1.29 -3.06 3.40
N ARG A 5 -0.18 -2.51 2.93
CA ARG A 5 0.91 -3.25 2.30
C ARG A 5 2.22 -2.85 2.94
N SER A 6 3.06 -3.84 3.26
CA SER A 6 4.37 -3.56 3.84
C SER A 6 5.28 -2.83 2.84
N PRO A 7 6.18 -1.95 3.32
CA PRO A 7 7.15 -1.28 2.45
C PRO A 7 8.06 -2.28 1.72
N ASP A 8 8.37 -3.42 2.33
CA ASP A 8 9.14 -4.51 1.71
C ASP A 8 8.43 -5.18 0.53
N ALA A 9 7.10 -5.28 0.57
CA ALA A 9 6.35 -5.79 -0.57
C ALA A 9 6.17 -4.71 -1.65
N ILE A 10 6.09 -3.42 -1.25
CA ILE A 10 5.98 -2.31 -2.19
C ILE A 10 7.28 -2.15 -2.99
N ILE A 11 8.45 -2.24 -2.35
CA ILE A 11 9.76 -2.06 -3.01
C ILE A 11 10.07 -3.15 -4.05
N GLN A 12 9.54 -4.36 -3.86
CA GLN A 12 9.69 -5.49 -4.79
C GLN A 12 8.93 -5.27 -6.10
N ASP A 13 7.81 -4.56 -6.05
CA ASP A 13 6.93 -4.30 -7.20
C ASP A 13 7.27 -3.02 -7.97
N ILE A 14 8.32 -2.29 -7.57
CA ILE A 14 8.68 -1.00 -8.17
C ILE A 14 9.72 -1.18 -9.28
N GLU A 15 9.33 -0.84 -10.51
CA GLU A 15 10.25 -0.58 -11.61
C GLU A 15 10.85 0.83 -11.48
N ASN A 16 12.18 0.91 -11.29
CA ASN A 16 12.93 2.13 -10.90
C ASN A 16 12.70 3.34 -11.81
N SER A 17 12.46 3.13 -13.10
CA SER A 17 12.33 4.20 -14.10
C SER A 17 10.99 4.93 -14.05
N SER A 18 9.97 4.38 -13.37
CA SER A 18 8.61 4.93 -13.36
C SER A 18 8.30 5.85 -12.17
N ARG A 19 9.20 5.92 -11.18
CA ARG A 19 8.94 6.62 -9.90
C ARG A 19 10.04 7.63 -9.59
N PRO A 20 9.88 8.90 -9.99
CA PRO A 20 10.90 9.94 -9.79
C PRO A 20 11.36 10.09 -8.33
N LEU A 21 10.44 9.91 -7.36
CA LEU A 21 10.76 10.01 -5.93
C LEU A 21 11.56 8.83 -5.36
N LEU A 22 11.67 7.73 -6.11
CA LEU A 22 12.35 6.49 -5.72
C LEU A 22 13.45 6.08 -6.70
N ALA A 23 13.72 6.94 -7.71
CA ALA A 23 14.63 6.65 -8.81
C ALA A 23 16.10 6.59 -8.34
N ASP A 24 16.46 7.45 -7.38
CA ASP A 24 17.83 7.58 -6.89
C ASP A 24 18.09 6.72 -5.64
N ASP A 25 17.15 6.68 -4.70
CA ASP A 25 17.29 5.93 -3.46
C ASP A 25 15.98 5.27 -3.03
N LYS A 26 15.95 3.94 -3.05
CA LYS A 26 14.79 3.16 -2.61
C LYS A 26 14.56 3.24 -1.09
N SER A 27 15.55 3.64 -0.30
CA SER A 27 15.40 3.86 1.14
C SER A 27 14.37 4.95 1.46
N HIS A 28 14.18 5.89 0.51
CA HIS A 28 13.19 6.96 0.61
C HIS A 28 11.75 6.42 0.71
N LEU A 29 11.49 5.21 0.22
CA LEU A 29 10.20 4.54 0.39
C LEU A 29 9.85 4.33 1.87
N PHE A 30 10.80 3.87 2.67
CA PHE A 30 10.57 3.60 4.09
C PHE A 30 10.29 4.89 4.85
N THR A 31 11.01 5.97 4.52
CA THR A 31 10.75 7.30 5.08
C THR A 31 9.34 7.79 4.74
N LEU A 32 8.92 7.68 3.48
CA LEU A 32 7.57 8.04 3.05
C LEU A 32 6.51 7.15 3.70
N TYR A 33 6.80 5.87 3.91
CA TYR A 33 5.90 4.94 4.58
C TYR A 33 5.65 5.39 6.02
N GLU A 34 6.71 5.65 6.80
CA GLU A 34 6.55 6.10 8.20
C GLU A 34 5.78 7.42 8.31
N GLN A 35 6.05 8.37 7.42
CA GLN A 35 5.35 9.67 7.43
C GLN A 35 3.85 9.55 7.13
N ARG A 36 3.43 8.53 6.39
CA ARG A 36 2.07 8.42 5.83
C ARG A 36 1.23 7.34 6.47
N ILE A 37 1.83 6.29 7.03
CA ILE A 37 1.11 5.10 7.50
C ILE A 37 0.09 5.45 8.60
N GLU A 38 0.45 6.35 9.52
CA GLU A 38 -0.48 6.80 10.56
C GLU A 38 -1.67 7.56 9.97
N LEU A 39 -1.44 8.41 8.97
CA LEU A 39 -2.50 9.15 8.29
C LEU A 39 -3.45 8.21 7.55
N TYR A 40 -2.91 7.21 6.85
CA TYR A 40 -3.73 6.21 6.17
C TYR A 40 -4.57 5.41 7.14
N ARG A 41 -4.02 4.98 8.27
CA ARG A 41 -4.77 4.26 9.31
C ARG A 41 -5.83 5.15 9.96
N LYS A 42 -5.50 6.42 10.23
CA LYS A 42 -6.40 7.38 10.90
C LYS A 42 -7.63 7.73 10.06
N TYR A 43 -7.45 7.92 8.76
CA TYR A 43 -8.52 8.39 7.87
C TYR A 43 -9.16 7.26 7.05
N ALA A 44 -8.83 6.00 7.33
CA ALA A 44 -9.46 4.86 6.66
C ALA A 44 -10.75 4.45 7.37
N ASP A 45 -11.87 4.46 6.64
CA ASP A 45 -13.11 3.82 7.11
C ASP A 45 -12.97 2.28 7.17
N LEU A 46 -12.14 1.72 6.28
CA LEU A 46 -11.88 0.28 6.17
C LEU A 46 -10.40 0.08 5.85
N ILE A 47 -9.76 -0.87 6.52
CA ILE A 47 -8.37 -1.27 6.29
C ILE A 47 -8.37 -2.72 5.80
N ILE A 48 -7.77 -2.97 4.63
CA ILE A 48 -7.71 -4.29 4.00
C ILE A 48 -6.25 -4.64 3.77
N VAL A 49 -5.83 -5.83 4.21
CA VAL A 49 -4.47 -6.32 4.03
C VAL A 49 -4.25 -6.66 2.55
N ASN A 50 -3.20 -6.10 1.96
CA ASN A 50 -2.83 -6.28 0.56
C ASN A 50 -1.60 -7.19 0.44
N ASN A 51 -1.78 -8.46 0.81
CA ASN A 51 -0.76 -9.51 0.74
C ASN A 51 -1.22 -10.76 -0.04
N GLN A 52 -2.34 -10.65 -0.75
CA GLN A 52 -2.93 -11.70 -1.57
C GLN A 52 -2.96 -11.28 -3.05
N PRO A 53 -3.19 -12.22 -3.98
CA PRO A 53 -3.46 -11.88 -5.38
C PRO A 53 -4.57 -10.83 -5.52
N ILE A 54 -4.50 -10.06 -6.60
CA ILE A 54 -5.40 -8.92 -6.85
C ILE A 54 -6.86 -9.32 -6.78
N GLU A 55 -7.22 -10.52 -7.28
CA GLU A 55 -8.58 -11.05 -7.30
C GLU A 55 -9.14 -11.20 -5.88
N ASN A 56 -8.32 -11.72 -4.95
CA ASN A 56 -8.72 -11.97 -3.57
C ASN A 56 -8.86 -10.66 -2.78
N VAL A 57 -7.96 -9.70 -3.00
CA VAL A 57 -8.03 -8.38 -2.37
C VAL A 57 -9.25 -7.62 -2.89
N CYS A 58 -9.52 -7.68 -4.19
CA CYS A 58 -10.71 -7.10 -4.80
C CYS A 58 -12.00 -7.70 -4.22
N GLN A 59 -12.06 -9.02 -4.08
CA GLN A 59 -13.23 -9.67 -3.45
C GLN A 59 -13.40 -9.22 -1.99
N SER A 60 -12.30 -9.10 -1.23
CA SER A 60 -12.35 -8.61 0.15
C SER A 60 -12.88 -7.18 0.25
N ILE A 61 -12.57 -6.31 -0.72
CA ILE A 61 -13.13 -4.95 -0.80
C ILE A 61 -14.65 -5.01 -1.05
N ILE A 62 -15.09 -5.83 -2.00
CA ILE A 62 -16.52 -5.97 -2.35
C ILE A 62 -17.31 -6.45 -1.13
N ASP A 63 -16.80 -7.48 -0.44
CA ASP A 63 -17.47 -8.09 0.71
C ASP A 63 -17.63 -7.09 1.87
N GLN A 64 -16.64 -6.22 2.10
CA GLN A 64 -16.67 -5.23 3.18
C GLN A 64 -17.59 -4.03 2.87
N ILE A 65 -17.80 -3.69 1.60
CA ILE A 65 -18.68 -2.57 1.19
C ILE A 65 -20.14 -3.03 1.05
N SER A 66 -20.36 -4.30 0.72
CA SER A 66 -21.70 -4.85 0.47
C SER A 66 -22.41 -5.30 1.77
N ALA A 67 -21.74 -5.22 2.91
CA ALA A 67 -22.24 -5.56 4.24
C ALA A 67 -22.97 -4.36 4.89
#